data_AF-A0A7J7QLR4-F1
#
_entry.id   AF-A0A7J7QLR4-F1
#
_cell.length_a   1.000
_cell.length_b   1.000
_cell.length_c   1.000
_cell.angle_alpha   90.00
_cell.angle_beta   90.00
_cell.angle_gamma   90.00
#
_symmetry.space_group_name_H-M   'P 1'
#
loop_
_entity.id
_entity.type
_entity.pdbx_description
1 polymer ?
#
loop_
_entity_poly.entity_id
_entity_poly.type
_entity_poly.pdbx_seq_one_letter_code
_entity_poly.pdbx_strand_id
1 'polypeptide(L)'
;MLLPQLPSYWLDRHHCDTYVDIVVPCLKLHALNSSSRAKQHSITGYCSCHEDCSGLCGNIAVPTDPSSSIENIYTEPQHIVASLPCHRVLLSAASTFFAALLSPAWNEARCSASVKRIPVVLSDADDVPAMIALLKCIYTGEVNLVPSDLAAVTVTPACSSSSSSSNDSTQDYLQSHNGLTAASAAALSCSSCSCFAAVAELQGSLLSLCWQELTVRVLRLADQFSVPGGLQAAGGKLACLFSYQLSWRTVLALLWLPAAVMQQPMLKELRQMAINRVIQDMKHLDPCLASAFGRTILQHLPPDALATLLGSDQLALLSENTTLAAIDVWLAGPVASSLAAAPAPAGTSSTFGVCIG
;
A
#
# COMPACT_ATOMS: atom_id res chain seq x y z
N MET A 1 11.47 22.90 11.33
CA MET A 1 10.77 23.26 12.58
C MET A 1 10.44 21.95 13.28
N LEU A 2 11.00 21.70 14.46
CA LEU A 2 10.64 20.53 15.26
C LEU A 2 9.33 20.87 15.99
N LEU A 3 8.22 20.22 15.60
CA LEU A 3 6.98 20.31 16.35
C LEU A 3 7.19 19.65 17.72
N PRO A 4 6.65 20.21 18.81
CA PRO A 4 6.71 19.55 20.11
C PRO A 4 6.04 18.17 20.04
N GLN A 5 6.70 17.13 20.57
CA GLN A 5 6.15 15.78 20.59
C GLN A 5 4.86 15.78 21.41
N LEU A 6 3.75 15.39 20.77
CA LEU A 6 2.46 15.27 21.44
C LEU A 6 2.28 13.82 21.95
N PRO A 7 1.81 13.64 23.20
CA PRO A 7 1.48 12.31 23.71
C PRO A 7 0.43 11.60 22.85
N SER A 8 0.55 10.27 22.66
CA SER A 8 -0.33 9.47 21.80
C SER A 8 -1.82 9.54 22.16
N TYR A 9 -2.17 9.83 23.42
CA TYR A 9 -3.55 9.98 23.89
C TYR A 9 -4.24 11.27 23.41
N TRP A 10 -3.53 12.17 22.74
CA TRP A 10 -4.11 13.43 22.23
C TRP A 10 -5.17 13.22 21.13
N LEU A 11 -5.19 12.05 20.47
CA LEU A 11 -6.18 11.72 19.45
C LEU A 11 -7.60 11.51 20.04
N ASP A 12 -7.73 11.17 21.33
CA ASP A 12 -9.02 10.73 21.89
C ASP A 12 -9.89 11.84 22.50
N ARG A 13 -9.40 13.09 22.65
CA ARG A 13 -10.10 14.11 23.45
C ARG A 13 -10.37 15.46 22.81
N HIS A 14 -9.93 15.71 21.58
CA HIS A 14 -10.16 17.00 20.93
C HIS A 14 -10.97 16.86 19.64
N HIS A 15 -11.84 17.85 19.39
CA HIS A 15 -12.66 17.98 18.19
C HIS A 15 -11.76 17.99 16.95
N CYS A 16 -11.57 16.82 16.35
CA CYS A 16 -10.87 16.70 15.07
C CYS A 16 -11.77 17.34 14.00
N ASP A 17 -11.21 18.32 13.28
CA ASP A 17 -11.91 19.05 12.22
C ASP A 17 -11.93 18.27 10.90
N THR A 18 -11.09 17.24 10.81
CA THR A 18 -10.83 16.50 9.58
C THR A 18 -10.78 15.00 9.83
N TYR A 19 -11.26 14.23 8.87
CA TYR A 19 -11.09 12.78 8.79
C TYR A 19 -10.33 12.40 7.53
N VAL A 20 -9.41 11.45 7.66
CA VAL A 20 -8.72 10.84 6.53
C VAL A 20 -9.39 9.49 6.26
N ASP A 21 -10.10 9.41 5.14
CA ASP A 21 -10.76 8.20 4.68
C ASP A 21 -9.78 7.43 3.80
N ILE A 22 -9.29 6.29 4.30
CA ILE A 22 -8.41 5.39 3.55
C ILE A 22 -9.28 4.54 2.65
N VAL A 23 -9.12 4.75 1.35
CA VAL A 23 -9.87 4.09 0.30
C VAL A 23 -8.95 3.11 -0.41
N VAL A 24 -9.46 1.91 -0.67
CA VAL A 24 -8.78 0.93 -1.53
C VAL A 24 -9.67 0.70 -2.74
N PRO A 25 -9.14 0.76 -3.97
CA PRO A 25 -9.92 0.43 -5.15
C PRO A 25 -10.45 -1.00 -5.00
N CYS A 26 -11.74 -1.19 -5.23
CA CYS A 26 -12.34 -2.51 -5.32
C CYS A 26 -11.86 -3.18 -6.60
N LEU A 27 -10.57 -3.57 -6.65
CA LEU A 27 -10.10 -4.51 -7.65
C LEU A 27 -11.01 -5.72 -7.54
N LYS A 28 -11.88 -5.91 -8.54
CA LYS A 28 -12.93 -6.93 -8.56
C LYS A 28 -12.39 -8.23 -7.96
N LEU A 29 -12.76 -8.49 -6.71
CA LEU A 29 -12.53 -9.74 -5.97
C LEU A 29 -13.12 -10.95 -6.70
N HIS A 30 -13.87 -10.73 -7.79
CA HIS A 30 -14.40 -11.76 -8.68
C HIS A 30 -13.35 -12.67 -9.34
N ALA A 31 -12.07 -12.29 -9.43
CA ALA A 31 -11.04 -13.21 -9.93
C ALA A 31 -10.50 -14.17 -8.85
N LEU A 32 -10.66 -13.85 -7.55
CA LEU A 32 -10.06 -14.61 -6.45
C LEU A 32 -10.91 -15.79 -5.97
N ASN A 33 -12.21 -15.82 -6.27
CA ASN A 33 -13.09 -16.94 -5.89
C ASN A 33 -13.18 -18.07 -6.94
N SER A 34 -12.55 -17.90 -8.12
CA SER A 34 -12.62 -18.90 -9.21
C SER A 34 -11.44 -19.86 -9.26
N SER A 35 -10.34 -19.61 -8.53
CA SER A 35 -9.14 -20.45 -8.59
C SER A 35 -8.72 -20.93 -7.20
N SER A 36 -9.39 -21.98 -6.75
CA SER A 36 -8.95 -22.83 -5.66
C SER A 36 -7.77 -23.70 -6.14
N ARG A 37 -6.55 -23.16 -6.15
CA ARG A 37 -5.28 -23.89 -5.95
C ARG A 37 -4.07 -22.93 -5.94
N ALA A 38 -3.33 -22.96 -4.82
CA ALA A 38 -2.02 -22.34 -4.59
C ALA A 38 -1.94 -20.80 -4.70
N LYS A 39 -2.40 -20.08 -3.66
CA LYS A 39 -2.00 -18.68 -3.41
C LYS A 39 -0.48 -18.66 -3.13
N GLN A 40 0.34 -18.27 -4.10
CA GLN A 40 1.69 -17.77 -3.82
C GLN A 40 1.53 -16.37 -3.22
N HIS A 41 2.01 -16.18 -1.99
CA HIS A 41 2.09 -14.84 -1.39
C HIS A 41 3.04 -13.99 -2.22
N SER A 42 2.51 -12.95 -2.88
CA SER A 42 3.33 -11.98 -3.63
C SER A 42 4.29 -11.29 -2.66
N ILE A 43 5.58 -11.51 -2.84
CA ILE A 43 6.65 -10.99 -1.98
C ILE A 43 6.87 -9.48 -2.19
N THR A 44 6.32 -8.91 -3.27
CA THR A 44 6.61 -7.53 -3.71
C THR A 44 5.40 -6.59 -3.72
N GLY A 45 4.21 -7.03 -3.32
CA GLY A 45 3.00 -6.18 -3.33
C GLY A 45 2.57 -5.70 -4.72
N TYR A 46 3.11 -6.29 -5.79
CA TYR A 46 2.67 -6.08 -7.16
C TYR A 46 1.80 -7.27 -7.56
N CYS A 47 0.49 -7.06 -7.66
CA CYS A 47 -0.41 -7.98 -8.34
C CYS A 47 -0.45 -7.61 -9.83
N SER A 48 0.22 -8.40 -10.68
CA SER A 48 -0.01 -8.39 -12.11
C SER A 48 -1.24 -9.25 -12.40
N CYS A 49 -2.42 -8.65 -12.49
CA CYS A 49 -3.61 -9.33 -13.02
C CYS A 49 -3.68 -9.09 -14.54
N HIS A 50 -3.26 -10.08 -15.31
CA HIS A 50 -3.44 -10.13 -16.75
C HIS A 50 -3.92 -11.54 -17.09
N GLU A 51 -5.21 -11.72 -17.34
CA GLU A 51 -5.74 -12.81 -18.15
C GLU A 51 -7.21 -12.56 -18.52
N ASP A 52 -7.53 -12.96 -19.75
CA ASP A 52 -8.71 -12.61 -20.54
C ASP A 52 -10.05 -13.08 -19.94
N CYS A 53 -10.95 -12.12 -19.71
CA CYS A 53 -12.38 -12.38 -19.52
C CYS A 53 -13.18 -11.96 -20.76
N SER A 54 -12.84 -12.52 -21.91
CA SER A 54 -13.62 -12.41 -23.15
C SER A 54 -14.50 -13.65 -23.33
N GLY A 55 -15.53 -13.78 -22.51
CA GLY A 55 -16.55 -14.80 -22.76
C GLY A 55 -17.41 -15.12 -21.55
N LEU A 56 -18.41 -14.27 -21.29
CA LEU A 56 -19.70 -14.59 -20.64
C LEU A 56 -20.38 -13.26 -20.22
N CYS A 57 -20.73 -12.43 -21.19
CA CYS A 57 -21.72 -11.38 -21.00
C CYS A 57 -22.71 -11.50 -22.15
N GLY A 58 -23.93 -11.92 -21.83
CA GLY A 58 -25.02 -12.05 -22.78
C GLY A 58 -25.34 -10.72 -23.44
N ASN A 59 -25.51 -10.76 -24.76
CA ASN A 59 -25.98 -9.65 -25.57
C ASN A 59 -27.36 -9.18 -25.09
N ILE A 60 -27.43 -8.03 -24.41
CA ILE A 60 -28.65 -7.23 -24.33
C ILE A 60 -28.40 -5.99 -25.19
N ALA A 61 -29.16 -5.89 -26.28
CA ALA A 61 -29.12 -4.74 -27.18
C ALA A 61 -29.59 -3.49 -26.44
N VAL A 62 -28.71 -2.49 -26.32
CA VAL A 62 -29.02 -1.16 -25.80
C VAL A 62 -29.34 -0.25 -27.00
N PRO A 63 -30.41 0.58 -26.94
CA PRO A 63 -30.74 1.51 -28.02
C PRO A 63 -29.69 2.61 -28.14
N THR A 64 -29.23 2.86 -29.36
CA THR A 64 -28.32 3.95 -29.73
C THR A 64 -29.09 5.26 -29.90
N ASP A 65 -29.01 6.14 -28.89
CA ASP A 65 -29.31 7.58 -29.04
C ASP A 65 -27.99 8.37 -29.10
N PRO A 66 -27.68 9.05 -30.23
CA PRO A 66 -26.42 9.76 -30.42
C PRO A 66 -26.56 11.26 -30.14
N SER A 67 -26.83 11.69 -28.90
CA SER A 67 -26.76 13.15 -28.58
C SER A 67 -26.79 13.52 -27.08
N SER A 68 -25.92 12.94 -26.23
CA SER A 68 -25.56 13.54 -24.92
C SER A 68 -24.41 12.79 -24.24
N SER A 69 -23.21 12.82 -24.82
CA SER A 69 -22.01 12.22 -24.22
C SER A 69 -21.18 13.27 -23.48
N ILE A 70 -21.68 13.76 -22.33
CA ILE A 70 -20.80 14.28 -21.29
C ILE A 70 -20.57 13.11 -20.34
N GLU A 71 -19.32 12.68 -20.33
CA GLU A 71 -18.76 11.52 -19.65
C GLU A 71 -19.16 11.49 -18.17
N ASN A 72 -20.16 10.67 -17.84
CA ASN A 72 -20.23 10.07 -16.52
C ASN A 72 -19.07 9.08 -16.44
N ILE A 73 -17.89 9.57 -16.07
CA ILE A 73 -16.80 8.74 -15.56
C ILE A 73 -17.42 7.96 -14.40
N TYR A 74 -17.77 6.69 -14.64
CA TYR A 74 -18.31 5.81 -13.62
C TYR A 74 -17.25 5.71 -12.53
N THR A 75 -17.45 6.46 -11.45
CA THR A 75 -16.68 6.31 -10.23
C THR A 75 -16.98 4.91 -9.73
N GLU A 76 -16.02 3.99 -9.92
CA GLU A 76 -16.13 2.66 -9.32
C GLU A 76 -16.43 2.82 -7.82
N PRO A 77 -17.26 1.94 -7.24
CA PRO A 77 -17.60 2.00 -5.82
C PRO A 77 -16.31 1.89 -5.00
N GLN A 78 -15.89 3.02 -4.44
CA GLN A 78 -14.73 3.11 -3.56
C GLN A 78 -15.12 2.61 -2.17
N HIS A 79 -14.42 1.58 -1.69
CA HIS A 79 -14.64 1.05 -0.35
C HIS A 79 -13.73 1.76 0.65
N ILE A 80 -14.34 2.46 1.61
CA ILE A 80 -13.62 3.07 2.73
C ILE A 80 -13.23 1.93 3.68
N VAL A 81 -11.93 1.64 3.78
CA VAL A 81 -11.40 0.56 4.62
C VAL A 81 -11.16 1.04 6.04
N ALA A 82 -10.73 2.30 6.21
CA ALA A 82 -10.53 2.92 7.50
C ALA A 82 -10.79 4.43 7.43
N SER A 83 -11.21 5.03 8.53
CA SER A 83 -11.39 6.48 8.65
C SER A 83 -10.75 6.94 9.94
N LEU A 84 -9.71 7.77 9.85
CA LEU A 84 -8.96 8.24 11.01
C LEU A 84 -9.21 9.73 11.26
N PRO A 85 -9.55 10.12 12.50
CA PRO A 85 -9.63 11.54 12.86
C PRO A 85 -8.23 12.15 12.85
N CYS A 86 -8.09 13.32 12.22
CA CYS A 86 -6.82 14.03 12.07
C CYS A 86 -7.00 15.54 12.24
N HIS A 87 -5.91 16.24 12.59
CA HIS A 87 -5.88 17.70 12.70
C HIS A 87 -5.28 18.28 11.41
N ARG A 88 -6.05 19.13 10.73
CA ARG A 88 -5.63 19.77 9.47
C ARG A 88 -4.26 20.44 9.58
N VAL A 89 -4.03 21.16 10.68
CA VAL A 89 -2.79 21.91 10.93
C VAL A 89 -1.58 20.97 10.96
N LEU A 90 -1.67 19.84 11.67
CA LEU A 90 -0.58 18.87 11.78
C LEU A 90 -0.30 18.18 10.44
N LEU A 91 -1.34 17.75 9.73
CA LEU A 91 -1.19 17.13 8.41
C LEU A 91 -0.50 18.09 7.42
N SER A 92 -0.94 19.34 7.36
CA SER A 92 -0.35 20.34 6.46
C SER A 92 1.07 20.74 6.84
N ALA A 93 1.40 20.76 8.14
CA ALA A 93 2.75 21.07 8.60
C ALA A 93 3.73 19.93 8.31
N ALA A 94 3.26 18.67 8.36
CA ALA A 94 4.11 17.49 8.17
C ALA A 94 4.27 17.07 6.70
N SER A 95 3.38 17.51 5.80
CA SER A 95 3.32 17.05 4.42
C SER A 95 2.95 18.17 3.46
N THR A 96 3.76 18.36 2.43
CA THR A 96 3.46 19.29 1.32
C THR A 96 2.27 18.81 0.50
N PHE A 97 2.09 17.49 0.35
CA PHE A 97 0.92 16.90 -0.30
C PHE A 97 -0.37 17.26 0.44
N PHE A 98 -0.42 17.02 1.76
CA PHE A 98 -1.61 17.37 2.54
C PHE A 98 -1.79 18.88 2.63
N ALA A 99 -0.73 19.68 2.68
CA ALA A 99 -0.85 21.14 2.62
C ALA A 99 -1.52 21.62 1.34
N ALA A 100 -1.15 21.05 0.19
CA ALA A 100 -1.77 21.36 -1.10
C ALA A 100 -3.24 20.92 -1.12
N LEU A 101 -3.54 19.70 -0.69
CA LEU A 101 -4.88 19.13 -0.63
C LEU A 101 -5.81 19.88 0.34
N LEU A 102 -5.24 20.43 1.42
CA LEU A 102 -5.94 21.22 2.44
C LEU A 102 -5.97 22.71 2.12
N SER A 103 -5.37 23.16 1.02
CA SER A 103 -5.40 24.57 0.61
C SER A 103 -6.85 25.01 0.30
N PRO A 104 -7.27 26.24 0.66
CA PRO A 104 -8.63 26.74 0.40
C PRO A 104 -9.06 26.59 -1.06
N ALA A 105 -8.12 26.79 -1.99
CA ALA A 105 -8.36 26.70 -3.43
C ALA A 105 -8.97 25.36 -3.90
N TRP A 106 -8.69 24.26 -3.20
CA TRP A 106 -9.26 22.94 -3.51
C TRP A 106 -10.56 22.63 -2.75
N ASN A 107 -10.86 23.40 -1.71
CA ASN A 107 -11.94 23.08 -0.76
C ASN A 107 -13.20 23.90 -0.95
N GLU A 108 -13.09 25.09 -1.52
CA GLU A 108 -14.25 25.95 -1.81
C GLU A 108 -15.29 25.26 -2.70
N ALA A 109 -14.87 24.30 -3.54
CA ALA A 109 -15.76 23.60 -4.45
C ALA A 109 -16.53 22.42 -3.84
N ARG A 110 -16.17 21.90 -2.65
CA ARG A 110 -16.53 20.51 -2.30
C ARG A 110 -17.44 20.24 -1.11
N CYS A 111 -17.66 21.12 -0.12
CA CYS A 111 -18.58 20.78 0.98
C CYS A 111 -19.00 21.98 1.84
N SER A 112 -20.31 22.09 2.11
CA SER A 112 -20.90 22.90 3.20
C SER A 112 -20.98 22.14 4.53
N ALA A 113 -20.52 20.89 4.57
CA ALA A 113 -20.50 20.07 5.77
C ALA A 113 -19.47 20.57 6.79
N SER A 114 -19.84 20.56 8.07
CA SER A 114 -19.00 21.00 9.19
C SER A 114 -17.77 20.13 9.44
N VAL A 115 -17.76 18.89 8.93
CA VAL A 115 -16.66 17.94 9.07
C VAL A 115 -16.07 17.64 7.70
N LYS A 116 -14.76 17.87 7.55
CA LYS A 116 -14.08 17.66 6.29
C LYS A 116 -13.52 16.24 6.18
N ARG A 117 -13.78 15.55 5.07
CA ARG A 117 -13.25 14.22 4.77
C ARG A 117 -12.24 14.28 3.62
N ILE A 118 -11.10 13.63 3.81
CA ILE A 118 -10.03 13.55 2.81
C ILE A 118 -9.91 12.10 2.36
N PRO A 119 -10.33 11.77 1.12
CA PRO A 119 -10.10 10.45 0.58
C PRO A 119 -8.63 10.29 0.21
N VAL A 120 -8.00 9.24 0.75
CA VAL A 120 -6.65 8.82 0.39
C VAL A 120 -6.74 7.45 -0.24
N VAL A 121 -6.51 7.39 -1.54
CA VAL A 121 -6.56 6.14 -2.31
C VAL A 121 -5.21 5.43 -2.22
N LEU A 122 -5.21 4.22 -1.67
CA LEU A 122 -4.04 3.34 -1.64
C LEU A 122 -4.08 2.37 -2.82
N SER A 123 -2.89 1.95 -3.29
CA SER A 123 -2.80 0.98 -4.39
C SER A 123 -3.14 -0.44 -3.93
N ASP A 124 -2.82 -0.76 -2.68
CA ASP A 124 -3.02 -2.09 -2.10
C ASP A 124 -3.69 -1.97 -0.72
N ALA A 125 -4.57 -2.92 -0.38
CA ALA A 125 -5.18 -3.02 0.94
C ALA A 125 -4.12 -3.30 2.03
N ASP A 126 -3.04 -3.94 1.62
CA ASP A 126 -1.89 -4.28 2.42
C ASP A 126 -1.09 -3.05 2.92
N ASP A 127 -1.31 -1.87 2.31
CA ASP A 127 -0.70 -0.60 2.72
C ASP A 127 -1.48 0.12 3.83
N VAL A 128 -2.72 -0.30 4.14
CA VAL A 128 -3.57 0.38 5.13
C VAL A 128 -2.86 0.53 6.49
N PRO A 129 -2.20 -0.50 7.05
CA PRO A 129 -1.52 -0.34 8.33
C PRO A 129 -0.26 0.51 8.26
N ALA A 130 0.42 0.52 7.11
CA ALA A 130 1.56 1.40 6.88
C ALA A 130 1.09 2.87 6.84
N MET A 131 -0.06 3.15 6.21
CA MET A 131 -0.66 4.47 6.22
C MET A 131 -1.06 4.90 7.64
N ILE A 132 -1.66 4.02 8.42
CA ILE A 132 -2.00 4.29 9.83
C ILE A 132 -0.73 4.60 10.64
N ALA A 133 0.31 3.80 10.47
CA ALA A 133 1.60 4.02 11.14
C ALA A 133 2.24 5.35 10.72
N LEU A 134 2.13 5.74 9.44
CA LEU A 134 2.60 7.02 8.93
C LEU A 134 1.83 8.19 9.56
N LEU A 135 0.50 8.11 9.62
CA LEU A 135 -0.34 9.12 10.28
C LEU A 135 0.01 9.24 11.76
N LYS A 136 0.24 8.14 12.47
CA LYS A 136 0.73 8.18 13.87
C LYS A 136 2.11 8.84 13.96
N CYS A 137 3.01 8.53 13.04
CA CYS A 137 4.34 9.11 12.98
C CYS A 137 4.31 10.64 12.80
N ILE A 138 3.31 11.19 12.12
CA ILE A 138 3.13 12.65 11.99
C ILE A 138 2.91 13.31 13.37
N TYR A 139 2.28 12.60 14.30
CA TYR A 139 1.97 13.11 15.64
C TYR A 139 3.07 12.87 16.65
N THR A 140 3.67 11.68 16.62
CA THR A 140 4.68 11.26 17.59
C THR A 140 6.10 11.66 17.18
N GLY A 141 6.34 11.86 15.88
CA GLY A 141 7.68 11.98 15.32
C GLY A 141 8.45 10.64 15.28
N GLU A 142 7.80 9.53 15.63
CA GLU A 142 8.42 8.20 15.72
C GLU A 142 7.58 7.12 15.05
N VAL A 143 8.26 6.20 14.35
CA VAL A 143 7.61 5.05 13.69
C VAL A 143 7.42 3.92 14.70
N ASN A 144 6.33 4.00 15.45
CA ASN A 144 5.90 2.98 16.41
C ASN A 144 5.01 1.95 15.73
N LEU A 145 5.55 0.75 15.53
CA LEU A 145 4.92 -0.38 14.83
C LEU A 145 4.50 -1.45 15.84
N VAL A 146 3.74 -1.03 16.87
CA VAL A 146 3.23 -1.97 17.88
C VAL A 146 2.08 -2.76 17.24
N PRO A 147 2.10 -4.11 17.23
CA PRO A 147 1.02 -4.90 16.63
C PRO A 147 -0.36 -4.61 17.23
N SER A 148 -0.41 -4.32 18.53
CA SER A 148 -1.63 -3.95 19.28
C SER A 148 -2.34 -2.73 18.70
N ASP A 149 -1.56 -1.79 18.17
CA ASP A 149 -2.02 -0.53 17.61
C ASP A 149 -2.63 -0.69 16.22
N LEU A 150 -2.24 -1.74 15.49
CA LEU A 150 -2.84 -2.08 14.19
C LEU A 150 -4.19 -2.78 14.37
N ALA A 151 -4.33 -3.62 15.40
CA ALA A 151 -5.57 -4.33 15.67
C ALA A 151 -6.72 -3.37 16.00
N ALA A 152 -6.44 -2.28 16.74
CA ALA A 152 -7.44 -1.33 17.19
C ALA A 152 -8.09 -0.49 16.07
N VAL A 153 -7.41 -0.29 14.93
CA VAL A 153 -7.90 0.63 13.87
C VAL A 153 -8.92 -0.03 12.93
N THR A 154 -9.11 -1.35 13.03
CA THR A 154 -9.95 -2.09 12.07
C THR A 154 -11.44 -2.16 12.41
N VAL A 155 -11.94 -1.47 13.45
CA VAL A 155 -13.33 -1.65 13.90
C VAL A 155 -14.03 -0.32 14.16
N THR A 156 -14.53 0.30 13.10
CA THR A 156 -15.80 1.06 13.14
C THR A 156 -16.26 1.33 11.70
N PRO A 157 -16.99 0.41 11.06
CA PRO A 157 -17.74 0.78 9.87
C PRO A 157 -18.74 1.86 10.30
N ALA A 158 -18.57 3.08 9.80
CA ALA A 158 -19.55 4.13 9.96
C ALA A 158 -20.80 3.73 9.16
N CYS A 159 -21.69 2.96 9.78
CA CYS A 159 -23.06 2.79 9.31
C CYS A 159 -23.69 4.18 9.25
N SER A 160 -23.63 4.78 8.06
CA SER A 160 -24.37 5.99 7.71
C SER A 160 -25.82 5.57 7.53
N SER A 161 -26.47 5.14 8.61
CA SER A 161 -27.91 4.93 8.61
C SER A 161 -28.54 6.31 8.46
N SER A 162 -28.86 6.65 7.22
CA SER A 162 -29.76 7.73 6.87
C SER A 162 -31.15 7.34 7.40
N SER A 163 -31.35 7.56 8.70
CA SER A 163 -32.66 7.43 9.34
C SER A 163 -33.54 8.56 8.81
N SER A 164 -34.29 8.29 7.75
CA SER A 164 -35.46 9.07 7.37
C SER A 164 -36.48 8.96 8.49
N SER A 165 -36.51 9.96 9.38
CA SER A 165 -37.49 10.06 10.45
C SER A 165 -38.86 10.41 9.87
N SER A 166 -39.69 9.40 9.66
CA SER A 166 -41.14 9.56 9.62
C SER A 166 -41.61 9.82 11.06
N ASN A 167 -42.14 11.02 11.29
CA ASN A 167 -42.79 11.41 12.53
C ASN A 167 -44.00 10.50 12.77
N ASP A 168 -43.98 9.71 13.84
CA ASP A 168 -45.22 9.32 14.48
C ASP A 168 -45.04 9.33 16.00
N SER A 169 -46.02 9.95 16.63
CA SER A 169 -45.98 10.45 18.00
C SER A 169 -46.73 9.52 18.94
N THR A 170 -46.05 8.98 19.96
CA THR A 170 -46.68 8.73 21.27
C THR A 170 -45.62 8.49 22.35
N GLN A 171 -45.65 9.35 23.38
CA GLN A 171 -44.99 9.16 24.68
C GLN A 171 -45.70 8.03 25.44
N ASP A 172 -44.95 7.18 26.17
CA ASP A 172 -45.08 7.16 27.63
C ASP A 172 -43.97 6.39 28.38
N TYR A 173 -43.84 6.78 29.64
CA TYR A 173 -42.79 6.63 30.65
C TYR A 173 -42.56 5.21 31.24
N LEU A 174 -41.29 4.80 31.47
CA LEU A 174 -40.69 4.43 32.78
C LEU A 174 -39.37 3.60 32.71
N GLN A 175 -38.34 4.16 33.35
CA GLN A 175 -37.33 3.54 34.25
C GLN A 175 -36.51 2.27 33.90
N SER A 176 -35.17 2.46 33.92
CA SER A 176 -34.20 1.83 34.85
C SER A 176 -33.07 0.95 34.25
N HIS A 177 -31.84 1.42 34.52
CA HIS A 177 -30.57 0.74 34.84
C HIS A 177 -30.04 -0.49 34.09
N ASN A 178 -28.72 -0.41 33.85
CA ASN A 178 -27.72 -1.44 33.53
C ASN A 178 -27.53 -1.80 32.04
N GLY A 179 -26.33 -1.56 31.51
CA GLY A 179 -25.98 -2.00 30.15
C GLY A 179 -24.62 -1.58 29.59
N LEU A 180 -23.55 -1.49 30.37
CA LEU A 180 -22.18 -1.46 29.81
C LEU A 180 -21.77 -2.90 29.48
N THR A 181 -22.21 -3.42 28.32
CA THR A 181 -21.70 -4.64 27.64
C THR A 181 -22.36 -4.94 26.28
N ALA A 182 -23.06 -3.98 25.66
CA ALA A 182 -23.84 -4.23 24.42
C ALA A 182 -23.20 -3.72 23.11
N ALA A 183 -21.93 -3.30 23.11
CA ALA A 183 -21.26 -2.81 21.89
C ALA A 183 -20.63 -3.91 21.01
N SER A 184 -20.45 -5.14 21.53
CA SER A 184 -19.92 -6.27 20.73
C SER A 184 -20.99 -7.17 20.11
N ALA A 185 -22.26 -7.05 20.51
CA ALA A 185 -23.33 -7.91 20.03
C ALA A 185 -24.05 -7.37 18.77
N ALA A 186 -23.96 -6.06 18.49
CA ALA A 186 -24.63 -5.44 17.34
C ALA A 186 -23.91 -5.70 15.99
N ALA A 187 -22.67 -6.22 16.00
CA ALA A 187 -21.92 -6.57 14.80
C ALA A 187 -22.28 -7.95 14.22
N LEU A 188 -23.11 -8.75 14.90
CA LEU A 188 -23.39 -10.14 14.53
C LEU A 188 -24.70 -10.34 13.73
N SER A 189 -25.56 -9.31 13.58
CA SER A 189 -26.86 -9.51 12.89
C SER A 189 -26.86 -9.19 11.39
N CYS A 190 -25.75 -8.69 10.82
CA CYS A 190 -25.64 -8.40 9.39
C CYS A 190 -24.94 -9.57 8.66
N SER A 191 -25.60 -10.74 8.65
CA SER A 191 -25.03 -12.00 8.12
C SER A 191 -24.96 -12.07 6.58
N SER A 192 -25.33 -11.01 5.85
CA SER A 192 -25.48 -11.03 4.39
C SER A 192 -24.43 -10.20 3.64
N CYS A 193 -23.53 -9.49 4.34
CA CYS A 193 -22.54 -8.63 3.71
C CYS A 193 -21.17 -9.33 3.62
N SER A 194 -20.78 -9.74 2.41
CA SER A 194 -19.50 -10.40 2.10
C SER A 194 -18.26 -9.54 2.40
N CYS A 195 -18.42 -8.24 2.67
CA CYS A 195 -17.33 -7.34 3.04
C CYS A 195 -16.72 -7.63 4.43
N PHE A 196 -17.48 -8.21 5.37
CA PHE A 196 -16.95 -8.51 6.71
C PHE A 196 -15.94 -9.67 6.72
N ALA A 197 -16.09 -10.64 5.81
CA ALA A 197 -15.12 -11.73 5.68
C ALA A 197 -13.74 -11.24 5.18
N ALA A 198 -13.73 -10.23 4.30
CA ALA A 198 -12.50 -9.67 3.75
C ALA A 198 -11.64 -8.96 4.81
N VAL A 199 -12.27 -8.30 5.79
CA VAL A 199 -11.55 -7.61 6.89
C VAL A 199 -10.88 -8.61 7.82
N ALA A 200 -11.55 -9.73 8.15
CA ALA A 200 -10.99 -10.78 8.99
C ALA A 200 -9.84 -11.55 8.29
N GLU A 201 -9.94 -11.79 6.97
CA GLU A 201 -8.85 -12.39 6.19
C GLU A 201 -7.66 -11.43 6.09
N LEU A 202 -7.91 -10.12 5.94
CA LEU A 202 -6.85 -9.10 6.02
C LEU A 202 -6.13 -9.16 7.37
N GLN A 203 -6.84 -9.25 8.49
CA GLN A 203 -6.23 -9.31 9.82
C GLN A 203 -5.26 -10.49 9.97
N GLY A 204 -5.58 -11.66 9.41
CA GLY A 204 -4.68 -12.82 9.42
C GLY A 204 -3.38 -12.57 8.64
N SER A 205 -3.46 -11.91 7.48
CA SER A 205 -2.30 -11.52 6.68
C SER A 205 -1.46 -10.45 7.37
N LEU A 206 -2.11 -9.46 7.99
CA LEU A 206 -1.45 -8.33 8.65
C LEU A 206 -0.63 -8.75 9.88
N LEU A 207 -1.09 -9.75 10.63
CA LEU A 207 -0.34 -10.33 11.74
C LEU A 207 0.92 -11.09 11.28
N SER A 208 0.98 -11.48 10.00
CA SER A 208 2.15 -12.14 9.41
C SER A 208 3.21 -11.14 8.92
N LEU A 209 2.91 -9.84 8.86
CA LEU A 209 3.88 -8.84 8.43
C LEU A 209 4.92 -8.62 9.53
N CYS A 210 6.19 -8.87 9.20
CA CYS A 210 7.25 -8.48 10.10
C CYS A 210 7.33 -6.95 10.18
N TRP A 211 7.67 -6.41 11.36
CA TRP A 211 7.76 -4.96 11.56
C TRP A 211 8.70 -4.28 10.55
N GLN A 212 9.72 -4.99 10.06
CA GLN A 212 10.66 -4.46 9.08
C GLN A 212 9.99 -4.21 7.73
N GLU A 213 9.18 -5.16 7.24
CA GLU A 213 8.42 -5.02 6.00
C GLU A 213 7.43 -3.85 6.09
N LEU A 214 6.71 -3.77 7.22
CA LEU A 214 5.82 -2.65 7.49
C LEU A 214 6.57 -1.31 7.49
N THR A 215 7.80 -1.26 8.02
CA THR A 215 8.65 -0.06 8.00
C THR A 215 9.01 0.36 6.57
N VAL A 216 9.30 -0.59 5.68
CA VAL A 216 9.58 -0.28 4.26
C VAL A 216 8.33 0.22 3.53
N ARG A 217 7.15 -0.31 3.84
CA ARG A 217 5.88 0.23 3.32
C ARG A 217 5.64 1.65 3.82
N VAL A 218 5.94 1.95 5.10
CA VAL A 218 5.90 3.32 5.64
C VAL A 218 6.87 4.23 4.89
N LEU A 219 8.09 3.78 4.57
CA LEU A 219 9.04 4.55 3.76
C LEU A 219 8.45 4.92 2.39
N ARG A 220 7.85 3.96 1.68
CA ARG A 220 7.22 4.18 0.38
C ARG A 220 6.08 5.20 0.47
N LEU A 221 5.18 5.05 1.44
CA LEU A 221 4.06 5.97 1.63
C LEU A 221 4.55 7.35 2.08
N ALA A 222 5.58 7.42 2.93
CA ALA A 222 6.16 8.69 3.37
C ALA A 222 6.72 9.49 2.19
N ASP A 223 7.36 8.83 1.22
CA ASP A 223 7.79 9.48 -0.02
C ASP A 223 6.59 9.91 -0.88
N GLN A 224 5.64 9.00 -1.14
CA GLN A 224 4.45 9.25 -1.95
C GLN A 224 3.63 10.45 -1.44
N PHE A 225 3.48 10.58 -0.12
CA PHE A 225 2.76 11.66 0.54
C PHE A 225 3.68 12.80 1.00
N SER A 226 4.95 12.81 0.59
CA SER A 226 5.93 13.87 0.90
C SER A 226 5.99 14.23 2.39
N VAL A 227 6.13 13.21 3.24
CA VAL A 227 6.24 13.29 4.70
C VAL A 227 7.70 13.04 5.12
N PRO A 228 8.60 14.05 5.05
CA PRO A 228 10.03 13.86 5.29
C PRO A 228 10.35 13.33 6.69
N GLY A 229 9.59 13.75 7.71
CA GLY A 229 9.76 13.26 9.08
C GLY A 229 9.47 11.76 9.22
N GLY A 230 8.43 11.26 8.54
CA GLY A 230 8.11 9.83 8.52
C GLY A 230 9.19 9.00 7.82
N LEU A 231 9.74 9.55 6.74
CA LEU A 231 10.81 8.90 6.00
C LEU A 231 12.12 8.84 6.79
N GLN A 232 12.48 9.93 7.49
CA GLN A 232 13.65 9.95 8.39
C GLN A 232 13.47 8.97 9.56
N ALA A 233 12.31 8.96 10.20
CA ALA A 233 12.05 8.08 11.34
C ALA A 233 12.04 6.60 10.95
N ALA A 234 11.41 6.25 9.82
CA ALA A 234 11.39 4.87 9.31
C ALA A 234 12.79 4.40 8.88
N GLY A 235 13.53 5.24 8.15
CA GLY A 235 14.88 4.92 7.71
C GLY A 235 15.86 4.82 8.88
N GLY A 236 15.77 5.71 9.87
CA GLY A 236 16.56 5.64 11.09
C GLY A 236 16.34 4.34 11.85
N LYS A 237 15.09 3.86 11.93
CA LYS A 237 14.75 2.58 12.56
C LYS A 237 15.36 1.38 11.85
N LEU A 238 15.37 1.38 10.51
CA LEU A 238 16.02 0.32 9.73
C LEU A 238 17.55 0.43 9.78
N ALA A 239 18.10 1.65 9.88
CA ALA A 239 19.54 1.88 9.93
C ALA A 239 20.19 1.33 11.22
N CYS A 240 19.39 1.09 12.26
CA CYS A 240 19.84 0.40 13.47
C CYS A 240 20.09 -1.11 13.29
N LEU A 241 19.68 -1.69 12.15
CA LEU A 241 19.88 -3.10 11.86
C LEU A 241 21.20 -3.36 11.14
N PHE A 242 21.71 -4.58 11.28
CA PHE A 242 22.80 -5.08 10.44
C PHE A 242 22.26 -5.84 9.23
N SER A 243 23.09 -5.99 8.18
CA SER A 243 22.70 -6.69 6.93
C SER A 243 22.12 -8.08 7.17
N TYR A 244 22.69 -8.85 8.08
CA TYR A 244 22.23 -10.21 8.41
C TYR A 244 20.92 -10.26 9.22
N GLN A 245 20.52 -9.14 9.82
CA GLN A 245 19.27 -9.02 10.58
C GLN A 245 18.08 -8.62 9.70
N LEU A 246 18.34 -8.16 8.48
CA LEU A 246 17.28 -7.85 7.52
C LEU A 246 16.62 -9.14 7.04
N SER A 247 15.29 -9.18 7.16
CA SER A 247 14.49 -10.23 6.57
C SER A 247 14.56 -10.14 5.04
N TRP A 248 14.48 -11.27 4.37
CA TRP A 248 14.51 -11.32 2.90
C TRP A 248 13.39 -10.51 2.24
N ARG A 249 12.21 -10.45 2.87
CA ARG A 249 11.10 -9.59 2.41
C ARG A 249 11.48 -8.11 2.48
N THR A 250 12.11 -7.69 3.58
CA THR A 250 12.61 -6.32 3.76
C THR A 250 13.70 -6.00 2.73
N VAL A 251 14.64 -6.92 2.50
CA VAL A 251 15.71 -6.76 1.51
C VAL A 251 15.13 -6.52 0.13
N LEU A 252 14.21 -7.38 -0.32
CA LEU A 252 13.57 -7.23 -1.63
C LEU A 252 12.78 -5.93 -1.70
N ALA A 253 11.97 -5.61 -0.68
CA ALA A 253 11.20 -4.37 -0.64
C ALA A 253 12.10 -3.12 -0.71
N LEU A 254 13.24 -3.12 -0.01
CA LEU A 254 14.22 -2.03 -0.08
C LEU A 254 14.82 -1.89 -1.47
N LEU A 255 15.19 -3.00 -2.13
CA LEU A 255 15.78 -2.96 -3.47
C LEU A 255 14.79 -2.49 -4.55
N TRP A 256 13.49 -2.63 -4.29
CA TRP A 256 12.40 -2.18 -5.16
C TRP A 256 11.93 -0.74 -4.91
N LEU A 257 12.54 -0.02 -3.95
CA LEU A 257 12.19 1.39 -3.73
C LEU A 257 12.52 2.25 -4.97
N PRO A 258 11.67 3.25 -5.30
CA PRO A 258 11.92 4.12 -6.45
C PRO A 258 13.26 4.84 -6.32
N ALA A 259 13.93 5.04 -7.46
CA ALA A 259 15.27 5.65 -7.49
C ALA A 259 15.30 7.05 -6.85
N ALA A 260 14.22 7.83 -6.95
CA ALA A 260 14.08 9.13 -6.33
C ALA A 260 14.21 9.06 -4.79
N VAL A 261 13.59 8.05 -4.17
CA VAL A 261 13.67 7.81 -2.72
C VAL A 261 15.09 7.43 -2.33
N MET A 262 15.75 6.63 -3.17
CA MET A 262 17.10 6.13 -2.94
C MET A 262 18.21 7.17 -3.10
N GLN A 263 17.92 8.35 -3.66
CA GLN A 263 18.88 9.46 -3.71
C GLN A 263 19.18 10.04 -2.32
N GLN A 264 18.32 9.78 -1.35
CA GLN A 264 18.54 10.26 0.01
C GLN A 264 19.72 9.51 0.66
N PRO A 265 20.66 10.23 1.32
CA PRO A 265 21.92 9.64 1.78
C PRO A 265 21.71 8.49 2.77
N MET A 266 20.77 8.63 3.70
CA MET A 266 20.42 7.59 4.68
C MET A 266 19.88 6.31 4.01
N LEU A 267 19.12 6.45 2.93
CA LEU A 267 18.54 5.31 2.22
C LEU A 267 19.54 4.64 1.28
N LYS A 268 20.55 5.39 0.81
CA LYS A 268 21.67 4.83 0.04
C LYS A 268 22.44 3.79 0.87
N GLU A 269 22.68 4.06 2.15
CA GLU A 269 23.34 3.11 3.06
C GLU A 269 22.48 1.87 3.29
N LEU A 270 21.16 2.04 3.48
CA LEU A 270 20.23 0.91 3.59
C LEU A 270 20.16 0.07 2.31
N ARG A 271 20.18 0.70 1.13
CA ARG A 271 20.29 -0.02 -0.15
C ARG A 271 21.56 -0.84 -0.20
N GLN A 272 22.69 -0.24 0.17
CA GLN A 272 23.97 -0.95 0.18
C GLN A 272 23.96 -2.11 1.18
N MET A 273 23.35 -1.93 2.35
CA MET A 273 23.16 -3.00 3.33
C MET A 273 22.32 -4.16 2.76
N ALA A 274 21.24 -3.85 2.03
CA ALA A 274 20.42 -4.85 1.35
C ALA A 274 21.20 -5.58 0.24
N ILE A 275 21.99 -4.87 -0.58
CA ILE A 275 22.87 -5.46 -1.59
C ILE A 275 23.91 -6.38 -0.95
N ASN A 276 24.56 -5.93 0.13
CA ASN A 276 25.55 -6.71 0.85
C ASN A 276 24.94 -8.00 1.43
N ARG A 277 23.69 -7.94 1.92
CA ARG A 277 22.95 -9.12 2.37
C ARG A 277 22.70 -10.09 1.21
N VAL A 278 22.28 -9.61 0.04
CA VAL A 278 22.11 -10.45 -1.16
C VAL A 278 23.43 -11.13 -1.53
N ILE A 279 24.53 -10.37 -1.63
CA ILE A 279 25.87 -10.91 -1.97
C ILE A 279 26.33 -11.93 -0.93
N GLN A 280 26.12 -11.67 0.36
CA GLN A 280 26.54 -12.56 1.44
C GLN A 280 25.81 -13.90 1.39
N ASP A 281 24.49 -13.88 1.25
CA ASP A 281 23.67 -15.08 1.26
C ASP A 281 23.75 -15.84 -0.08
N MET A 282 24.07 -15.14 -1.17
CA MET A 282 24.21 -15.70 -2.52
C MET A 282 25.66 -15.84 -2.97
N LYS A 283 26.62 -15.79 -2.03
CA LYS A 283 28.06 -15.88 -2.32
C LYS A 283 28.41 -17.12 -3.15
N HIS A 284 27.71 -18.22 -2.89
CA HIS A 284 27.81 -19.46 -3.65
C HIS A 284 26.55 -19.62 -4.50
N LEU A 285 26.65 -19.32 -5.78
CA LEU A 285 25.49 -19.27 -6.67
C LEU A 285 24.95 -20.68 -7.00
N ASP A 286 25.82 -21.70 -7.11
CA ASP A 286 25.38 -23.06 -7.45
C ASP A 286 24.42 -23.66 -6.40
N PRO A 287 24.70 -23.61 -5.08
CA PRO A 287 23.73 -24.03 -4.07
C PRO A 287 22.42 -23.22 -4.09
N CYS A 288 22.49 -21.92 -4.39
CA CYS A 288 21.30 -21.08 -4.50
C CYS A 288 20.42 -21.49 -5.69
N LEU A 289 21.01 -21.84 -6.83
CA LEU A 289 20.29 -22.36 -7.99
C LEU A 289 19.71 -23.75 -7.75
N ALA A 290 20.41 -24.59 -6.98
CA ALA A 290 19.90 -25.91 -6.59
C ALA A 290 18.70 -25.81 -5.61
N SER A 291 18.71 -24.81 -4.72
CA SER A 291 17.65 -24.58 -3.74
C SER A 291 16.41 -23.90 -4.36
N ALA A 292 15.21 -24.39 -4.01
CA ALA A 292 13.96 -23.73 -4.43
C ALA A 292 13.87 -22.30 -3.89
N PHE A 293 14.27 -22.08 -2.63
CA PHE A 293 14.26 -20.76 -2.01
C PHE A 293 15.21 -19.78 -2.71
N GLY A 294 16.42 -20.23 -3.06
CA GLY A 294 17.40 -19.40 -3.76
C GLY A 294 16.93 -19.01 -5.17
N ARG A 295 16.31 -19.94 -5.90
CA ARG A 295 15.67 -19.63 -7.20
C ARG A 295 14.54 -18.61 -7.06
N THR A 296 13.68 -18.75 -6.05
CA THR A 296 12.61 -17.78 -5.80
C THR A 296 13.16 -16.39 -5.49
N ILE A 297 14.23 -16.30 -4.67
CA ILE A 297 14.89 -15.00 -4.41
C ILE A 297 15.40 -14.41 -5.71
N LEU A 298 16.13 -15.18 -6.52
CA LEU A 298 16.65 -14.72 -7.81
C LEU A 298 15.52 -14.16 -8.67
N GLN A 299 14.42 -14.91 -8.85
CA GLN A 299 13.26 -14.48 -9.65
C GLN A 299 12.62 -13.16 -9.22
N HIS A 300 12.82 -12.74 -7.96
CA HIS A 300 12.25 -11.50 -7.41
C HIS A 300 13.27 -10.36 -7.29
N LEU A 301 14.54 -10.58 -7.61
CA LEU A 301 15.55 -9.52 -7.58
C LEU A 301 15.29 -8.48 -8.69
N PRO A 302 15.41 -7.18 -8.39
CA PRO A 302 15.39 -6.16 -9.42
C PRO A 302 16.64 -6.26 -10.31
N PRO A 303 16.57 -5.82 -11.58
CA PRO A 303 17.66 -5.98 -12.55
C PRO A 303 18.96 -5.33 -12.08
N ASP A 304 18.91 -4.15 -11.47
CA ASP A 304 20.09 -3.48 -10.91
C ASP A 304 20.80 -4.32 -9.85
N ALA A 305 20.03 -4.98 -8.97
CA ALA A 305 20.57 -5.80 -7.90
C ALA A 305 21.15 -7.10 -8.45
N LEU A 306 20.53 -7.69 -9.48
CA LEU A 306 21.08 -8.84 -10.19
C LEU A 306 22.38 -8.48 -10.90
N ALA A 307 22.43 -7.36 -11.61
CA ALA A 307 23.64 -6.89 -12.28
C ALA A 307 24.78 -6.63 -11.27
N THR A 308 24.45 -6.02 -10.13
CA THR A 308 25.42 -5.79 -9.04
C THR A 308 25.89 -7.11 -8.42
N LEU A 309 24.98 -8.07 -8.24
CA LEU A 309 25.33 -9.40 -7.76
C LEU A 309 26.31 -10.06 -8.72
N LEU A 310 25.95 -10.20 -10.00
CA LEU A 310 26.75 -10.87 -11.04
C LEU A 310 28.08 -10.16 -11.34
N GLY A 311 28.15 -8.84 -11.15
CA GLY A 311 29.38 -8.05 -11.29
C GLY A 311 30.28 -8.03 -10.05
N SER A 312 29.84 -8.63 -8.94
CA SER A 312 30.61 -8.66 -7.69
C SER A 312 31.79 -9.62 -7.77
N ASP A 313 32.96 -9.15 -7.36
CA ASP A 313 34.19 -9.95 -7.19
C ASP A 313 34.11 -10.96 -6.04
N GLN A 314 33.11 -10.82 -5.16
CA GLN A 314 32.90 -11.71 -4.02
C GLN A 314 32.14 -12.98 -4.37
N LEU A 315 31.55 -13.08 -5.57
CA LEU A 315 30.85 -14.27 -6.02
C LEU A 315 31.83 -15.41 -6.29
N ALA A 316 31.67 -16.51 -5.54
CA ALA A 316 32.38 -17.75 -5.82
C ALA A 316 31.61 -18.54 -6.89
N LEU A 317 32.00 -18.35 -8.15
CA LEU A 317 31.46 -19.07 -9.30
C LEU A 317 32.34 -20.28 -9.62
N LEU A 318 31.72 -21.46 -9.78
CA LEU A 318 32.43 -22.64 -10.29
C LEU A 318 32.69 -22.53 -11.80
N SER A 319 31.80 -21.86 -12.54
CA SER A 319 31.90 -21.69 -13.98
C SER A 319 31.11 -20.47 -14.49
N GLU A 320 31.46 -19.97 -15.67
CA GLU A 320 30.66 -18.96 -16.39
C GLU A 320 29.27 -19.47 -16.76
N ASN A 321 29.10 -20.78 -16.94
CA ASN A 321 27.77 -21.37 -17.22
C ASN A 321 26.80 -21.18 -16.03
N THR A 322 27.31 -21.08 -14.80
CA THR A 322 26.48 -20.81 -13.61
C THR A 322 25.83 -19.43 -13.67
N THR A 323 26.51 -18.42 -14.24
CA THR A 323 25.92 -17.07 -14.35
C THR A 323 24.81 -17.03 -15.39
N LEU A 324 25.01 -17.71 -16.54
CA LEU A 324 23.96 -17.87 -17.55
C LEU A 324 22.73 -18.59 -16.98
N ALA A 325 22.94 -19.68 -16.23
CA ALA A 325 21.84 -20.39 -15.57
C ALA A 325 21.07 -19.51 -14.56
N ALA A 326 21.77 -18.61 -13.85
CA ALA A 326 21.12 -17.67 -12.94
C ALA A 326 20.29 -16.61 -13.68
N ILE A 327 20.77 -16.13 -14.84
CA ILE A 327 20.01 -15.24 -15.71
C ILE A 327 18.76 -15.94 -16.25
N ASP A 328 18.87 -17.20 -16.68
CA ASP A 328 17.72 -17.98 -17.15
C ASP A 328 16.64 -18.14 -16.05
N VAL A 329 17.07 -18.45 -14.81
CA VAL A 329 16.17 -18.53 -13.66
C VAL A 329 15.50 -17.19 -13.38
N TRP A 330 16.25 -16.08 -13.46
CA TRP A 330 15.69 -14.72 -13.29
C TRP A 330 14.69 -14.36 -14.38
N LEU A 331 15.00 -14.68 -15.65
CA LEU A 331 14.13 -14.44 -16.81
C LEU A 331 12.83 -15.23 -16.74
N ALA A 332 12.84 -16.40 -16.11
CA ALA A 332 11.63 -17.18 -15.82
C ALA A 332 10.77 -16.57 -14.69
N GLY A 333 11.25 -15.51 -14.03
CA GLY A 333 10.55 -14.84 -12.94
C GLY A 333 9.47 -13.84 -13.38
N PRO A 334 8.56 -13.46 -12.46
CA PRO A 334 7.50 -12.50 -12.75
C PRO A 334 8.05 -11.09 -13.05
N VAL A 335 9.21 -10.76 -12.50
CA VAL A 335 9.89 -9.47 -12.68
C VAL A 335 10.33 -9.30 -14.14
N ALA A 336 11.03 -10.29 -14.69
CA ALA A 336 11.47 -10.24 -16.08
C ALA A 336 10.27 -10.23 -17.04
N SER A 337 9.22 -10.99 -16.70
CA SER A 337 7.97 -11.00 -17.47
C SER A 337 7.29 -9.62 -17.52
N SER A 338 7.26 -8.89 -16.40
CA SER A 338 6.67 -7.54 -16.37
C SER A 338 7.53 -6.50 -17.09
N LEU A 339 8.86 -6.63 -17.04
CA LEU A 339 9.80 -5.82 -17.82
C LEU A 339 9.64 -6.06 -19.33
N ALA A 340 9.44 -7.31 -19.76
CA ALA A 340 9.23 -7.65 -21.16
C ALA A 340 7.86 -7.19 -21.70
N ALA A 341 6.85 -7.13 -20.83
CA ALA A 341 5.50 -6.68 -21.19
C ALA A 341 5.38 -5.14 -21.30
N ALA A 342 6.37 -4.38 -20.84
CA ALA A 342 6.36 -2.93 -20.97
C ALA A 342 6.33 -2.58 -22.48
N PRO A 343 5.27 -1.91 -22.97
CA PRO A 343 5.13 -1.64 -24.40
C PRO A 343 6.35 -0.87 -24.87
N ALA A 344 7.05 -1.43 -25.87
CA ALA A 344 8.17 -0.76 -26.51
C ALA A 344 7.72 0.68 -26.81
N PRO A 345 8.46 1.71 -26.36
CA PRO A 345 8.02 3.09 -26.44
C PRO A 345 7.61 3.32 -27.89
N ALA A 346 6.29 3.47 -28.10
CA ALA A 346 5.71 3.49 -29.43
C ALA A 346 6.47 4.58 -30.17
N GLY A 347 7.37 4.15 -31.06
CA GLY A 347 8.33 5.02 -31.67
C GLY A 347 7.53 6.09 -32.37
N THR A 348 7.49 7.28 -31.78
CA THR A 348 7.07 8.47 -32.48
C THR A 348 8.04 8.53 -33.63
N SER A 349 7.54 8.09 -34.78
CA SER A 349 8.22 8.12 -36.05
C SER A 349 8.27 9.60 -36.42
N SER A 350 9.08 10.36 -35.68
CA SER A 350 9.50 11.69 -36.04
C SER A 350 10.40 11.49 -37.24
N THR A 351 9.77 11.50 -38.41
CA THR A 351 10.44 11.72 -39.68
C THR A 351 11.18 13.04 -39.54
N PHE A 352 12.45 12.98 -39.13
CA PHE A 352 13.36 14.10 -39.22
C PHE A 352 13.55 14.40 -40.72
N GLY A 353 12.71 15.29 -41.24
CA GLY A 353 12.94 15.95 -42.51
C GLY A 353 14.22 16.76 -42.39
N VAL A 354 15.30 16.22 -42.94
CA VAL A 354 16.53 16.97 -43.19
C VAL A 354 16.20 17.98 -44.30
N CYS A 355 15.86 19.21 -43.93
CA CYS A 355 15.92 20.33 -44.86
C CYS A 355 17.39 20.63 -45.12
N ILE A 356 17.92 20.12 -46.23
CA ILE A 356 19.16 20.63 -46.83
C ILE A 356 18.80 21.98 -47.44
N GLY A 357 19.30 23.06 -46.83
CA GLY A 357 19.29 24.41 -47.37
C GLY A 357 20.71 24.89 -47.59
#